data_AF-A0A2V2LEF1-F1
#
_entry.id   AF-A0A2V2LEF1-F1
#
_cell.length_a   1.000
_cell.length_b   1.000
_cell.length_c   1.000
_cell.angle_alpha   90.00
_cell.angle_beta   90.00
_cell.angle_gamma   90.00
#
_symmetry.space_group_name_H-M   'P 1'
#
loop_
_entity.id
_entity.type
_entity.pdbx_description
1 polymer ?
#
loop_
_entity_poly.entity_id
_entity_poly.type
_entity_poly.pdbx_seq_one_letter_code
_entity_poly.pdbx_strand_id
1 'polypeptide(L)'
;MSRKDPRRALPIRLSAPVLRHVRQRQARSRGRRLMDTVRVMLTAALNGDGLPPPPRCPAPPDAPVRLLQLPRPQRTRLADLSRRTGLDPSQLVCALLAPPDAAATLPSNHSDPGS
;
A
#
# COMPACT_ATOMS: atom_id res chain seq x y z
N MET A 1 -8.32 24.23 -15.57
CA MET A 1 -8.70 22.86 -15.15
C MET A 1 -7.57 21.90 -15.51
N SER A 2 -6.88 21.33 -14.51
CA SER A 2 -5.68 20.52 -14.73
C SER A 2 -6.07 19.14 -15.25
N ARG A 3 -5.80 18.87 -16.53
CA ARG A 3 -6.13 17.60 -17.18
C ARG A 3 -5.37 16.48 -16.47
N LYS A 4 -6.11 15.45 -16.12
CA LYS A 4 -5.68 14.25 -15.41
C LYS A 4 -4.76 13.44 -16.35
N ASP A 5 -3.48 13.81 -16.39
CA ASP A 5 -2.46 13.32 -17.32
C ASP A 5 -2.29 11.78 -17.19
N PRO A 6 -2.69 10.98 -18.20
CA PRO A 6 -2.74 9.51 -18.10
C PRO A 6 -1.34 8.89 -17.95
N ARG A 7 -0.28 9.59 -18.39
CA ARG A 7 1.13 9.18 -18.21
C ARG A 7 1.60 9.25 -16.76
N ARG A 8 0.77 9.76 -15.83
CA ARG A 8 1.08 9.89 -14.41
C ARG A 8 0.40 8.83 -13.54
N ALA A 9 -0.38 7.93 -14.14
CA ALA A 9 -1.01 6.85 -13.42
C ALA A 9 -0.04 5.68 -13.22
N LEU A 10 0.14 5.27 -11.97
CA LEU A 10 0.88 4.07 -11.61
C LEU A 10 -0.08 2.88 -11.59
N PRO A 11 0.14 1.82 -12.38
CA PRO A 11 -0.62 0.59 -12.25
C PRO A 11 -0.26 -0.10 -10.94
N ILE A 12 -1.24 -0.28 -10.08
CA ILE A 12 -1.09 -0.97 -8.79
C ILE A 12 -2.06 -2.15 -8.71
N ARG A 13 -1.62 -3.20 -8.04
CA ARG A 13 -2.45 -4.33 -7.65
C ARG A 13 -2.53 -4.35 -6.13
N LEU A 14 -3.73 -4.25 -5.60
CA LEU A 14 -3.95 -4.30 -4.16
C LEU A 14 -4.44 -5.70 -3.80
N SER A 15 -3.76 -6.35 -2.87
CA SER A 15 -4.21 -7.63 -2.32
C SER A 15 -5.51 -7.45 -1.53
N ALA A 16 -6.27 -8.53 -1.35
CA ALA A 16 -7.48 -8.53 -0.54
C ALA A 16 -7.30 -7.94 0.89
N PRO A 17 -6.24 -8.29 1.66
CA PRO A 17 -6.04 -7.71 3.00
C PRO A 17 -5.77 -6.20 2.94
N VAL A 18 -5.02 -5.72 1.94
CA VAL A 18 -4.78 -4.29 1.73
C VAL A 18 -6.09 -3.58 1.36
N LEU A 19 -6.89 -4.14 0.45
CA LEU A 19 -8.20 -3.59 0.09
C LEU A 19 -9.14 -3.52 1.30
N ARG A 20 -9.16 -4.55 2.14
CA ARG A 20 -9.94 -4.56 3.39
C ARG A 20 -9.49 -3.44 4.32
N HIS A 21 -8.19 -3.30 4.54
CA HIS A 21 -7.63 -2.25 5.40
C HIS A 21 -7.95 -0.83 4.87
N VAL A 22 -7.79 -0.61 3.56
CA VAL A 22 -8.15 0.65 2.90
C VAL A 22 -9.64 0.93 3.04
N ARG A 23 -10.52 -0.06 2.84
CA ARG A 23 -11.98 0.10 2.99
C ARG A 23 -12.38 0.43 4.42
N GLN A 24 -11.76 -0.19 5.42
CA GLN A 24 -11.99 0.16 6.83
C GLN A 24 -11.62 1.62 7.11
N ARG A 25 -10.48 2.09 6.58
CA ARG A 25 -10.08 3.49 6.73
C ARG A 25 -10.99 4.43 5.92
N GLN A 26 -11.45 3.99 4.75
CA GLN A 26 -12.40 4.71 3.93
C GLN A 26 -13.75 4.88 4.62
N ALA A 27 -14.26 3.84 5.28
CA ALA A 27 -15.53 3.88 6.03
C ALA A 27 -15.49 4.93 7.15
N ARG A 28 -14.31 5.17 7.74
CA ARG A 28 -14.09 6.23 8.74
C ARG A 28 -13.97 7.63 8.14
N SER A 29 -13.91 7.75 6.81
CA SER A 29 -13.75 9.03 6.11
C SER A 29 -15.02 9.39 5.34
N ARG A 30 -15.68 10.48 5.74
CA ARG A 30 -16.96 11.02 5.23
C ARG A 30 -17.07 11.04 3.69
N GLY A 31 -17.43 9.93 3.05
CA GLY A 31 -17.66 9.84 1.60
C GLY A 31 -16.41 9.91 0.72
N ARG A 32 -15.20 9.71 1.26
CA ARG A 32 -13.96 9.74 0.44
C ARG A 32 -13.93 8.56 -0.52
N ARG A 33 -13.48 8.77 -1.77
CA ARG A 33 -13.34 7.69 -2.76
C ARG A 33 -12.21 6.75 -2.38
N LEU A 34 -12.34 5.47 -2.70
CA LEU A 34 -11.36 4.43 -2.40
C LEU A 34 -9.93 4.84 -2.81
N MET A 35 -9.75 5.28 -4.05
CA MET A 35 -8.43 5.67 -4.58
C MET A 35 -7.85 6.94 -3.94
N ASP A 36 -8.71 7.84 -3.46
CA ASP A 36 -8.25 9.00 -2.69
C ASP A 36 -7.77 8.59 -1.31
N THR A 37 -8.44 7.62 -0.68
CA THR A 37 -7.99 7.01 0.57
C THR A 37 -6.65 6.30 0.38
N VAL A 38 -6.51 5.48 -0.68
CA VAL A 38 -5.22 4.84 -1.04
C VAL A 38 -4.11 5.88 -1.17
N ARG A 39 -4.35 6.96 -1.94
CA ARG A 39 -3.35 8.03 -2.13
C ARG A 39 -2.93 8.68 -0.82
N VAL A 40 -3.88 8.98 0.06
CA VAL A 40 -3.62 9.64 1.34
C VAL A 40 -2.84 8.72 2.27
N MET A 41 -3.24 7.45 2.35
CA MET A 41 -2.51 6.44 3.13
C MET A 41 -1.08 6.28 2.64
N LEU A 42 -0.90 6.17 1.32
CA LEU A 42 0.41 6.01 0.72
C LEU A 42 1.28 7.25 0.94
N THR A 43 0.69 8.45 0.84
CA THR A 43 1.42 9.70 1.11
C THR A 43 1.88 9.77 2.56
N ALA A 44 1.03 9.37 3.51
CA ALA A 44 1.42 9.29 4.92
C ALA A 44 2.55 8.27 5.14
N ALA A 45 2.47 7.10 4.50
CA ALA A 45 3.50 6.06 4.61
C ALA A 45 4.84 6.49 3.99
N LEU A 46 4.83 7.17 2.83
CA LEU A 46 6.02 7.74 2.18
C LEU A 46 6.63 8.91 2.95
N ASN A 47 5.86 9.53 3.84
CA ASN A 47 6.31 10.63 4.69
C ASN A 47 6.74 10.17 6.09
N GLY A 48 6.43 8.93 6.48
CA GLY A 48 6.98 8.34 7.70
C GLY A 48 8.45 7.99 7.51
N ASP A 49 9.25 8.15 8.56
CA ASP A 49 10.70 7.89 8.54
C ASP A 49 11.06 6.39 8.58
N GLY A 50 10.07 5.49 8.45
CA GLY A 50 10.29 4.05 8.46
C GLY A 50 10.46 3.47 7.06
N LEU A 51 11.47 2.61 6.87
CA LEU A 51 11.53 1.72 5.71
C LEU A 51 10.25 0.86 5.68
N PRO A 52 9.63 0.65 4.49
CA PRO A 52 8.49 -0.25 4.39
C PRO A 52 8.88 -1.64 4.94
N PRO A 53 7.98 -2.30 5.69
CA PRO A 53 8.21 -3.69 6.05
C PRO A 53 8.45 -4.52 4.78
N PRO A 54 9.20 -5.65 4.88
CA PRO A 54 9.44 -6.50 3.73
C PRO A 54 8.12 -6.86 3.06
N PRO A 55 8.06 -6.89 1.72
CA PRO A 55 6.82 -7.03 0.97
C PRO A 55 6.24 -8.43 1.21
N ARG A 56 5.35 -8.55 2.19
CA ARG A 56 4.60 -9.78 2.49
C ARG A 56 3.24 -9.84 1.79
N CYS A 57 3.11 -9.17 0.65
CA CYS A 57 1.87 -9.18 -0.11
C CYS A 57 2.14 -9.52 -1.57
N PRO A 58 2.20 -10.81 -1.91
CA PRO A 58 1.93 -11.21 -3.28
C PRO A 58 0.48 -10.80 -3.58
N ALA A 59 0.29 -9.69 -4.30
CA ALA A 59 -1.02 -9.43 -4.88
C ALA A 59 -1.28 -10.56 -5.87
N PRO A 60 -2.43 -11.26 -5.79
CA PRO A 60 -2.69 -12.38 -6.68
C PRO A 60 -2.61 -11.91 -8.15
N PRO A 61 -2.15 -12.77 -9.07
CA PRO A 61 -2.01 -12.43 -10.48
C PRO A 61 -3.33 -12.00 -11.13
N ASP A 62 -4.46 -12.40 -10.54
CA ASP A 62 -5.82 -12.01 -10.96
C ASP A 62 -6.36 -10.74 -10.29
N ALA A 63 -5.60 -10.09 -9.41
CA ALA A 63 -6.04 -8.86 -8.77
C ALA A 63 -6.23 -7.75 -9.82
N PRO A 64 -7.38 -7.04 -9.80
CA PRO A 64 -7.65 -5.99 -10.78
C PRO A 64 -6.61 -4.88 -10.69
N VAL A 65 -6.00 -4.56 -11.82
CA VAL A 65 -5.04 -3.45 -11.94
C VAL A 65 -5.81 -2.14 -11.79
N ARG A 66 -5.37 -1.31 -10.85
CA ARG A 66 -5.94 0.02 -10.61
C ARG A 66 -4.92 1.09 -10.91
N LEU A 67 -5.38 2.18 -11.50
CA LEU A 67 -4.55 3.33 -11.82
C LEU A 67 -4.53 4.31 -10.64
N LEU A 68 -3.41 4.36 -9.93
CA LEU A 68 -3.18 5.31 -8.85
C LEU A 68 -2.47 6.55 -9.36
N GLN A 69 -3.04 7.72 -9.11
CA GLN A 69 -2.39 8.98 -9.46
C GLN A 69 -1.67 9.57 -8.25
N LEU A 70 -0.36 9.72 -8.42
CA LEU A 70 0.51 10.29 -7.39
C LEU A 70 1.07 11.63 -7.86
N PRO A 71 1.09 12.65 -6.98
CA PRO A 71 1.82 13.87 -7.27
C PRO A 71 3.33 13.58 -7.40
N ARG A 72 4.04 14.46 -8.11
CA ARG A 72 5.49 14.28 -8.42
C ARG A 72 6.34 13.96 -7.19
N PRO A 73 6.23 14.67 -6.05
CA PRO A 73 7.06 14.40 -4.87
C PRO A 73 6.93 12.97 -4.35
N GLN A 74 5.70 12.45 -4.29
CA GLN A 74 5.42 11.09 -3.83
C GLN A 74 5.97 10.06 -4.81
N ARG A 75 5.88 10.33 -6.12
CA ARG A 75 6.48 9.45 -7.14
C ARG A 75 8.00 9.38 -7.01
N THR A 76 8.66 10.51 -6.77
CA THR A 76 10.11 10.55 -6.57
C THR A 76 10.51 9.75 -5.34
N ARG A 77 9.81 9.92 -4.22
CA ARG A 77 10.05 9.13 -3.00
C ARG A 77 9.84 7.64 -3.21
N LEU A 78 8.76 7.26 -3.89
CA LEU A 78 8.48 5.86 -4.21
C LEU A 78 9.57 5.25 -5.11
N ALA A 79 10.05 6.01 -6.11
CA ALA A 79 11.15 5.57 -6.98
C ALA A 79 12.47 5.47 -6.22
N ASP A 80 12.72 6.35 -5.25
CA ASP A 80 13.91 6.27 -4.40
C ASP A 80 13.89 5.04 -3.49
N LEU A 81 12.74 4.78 -2.86
CA LEU A 81 12.53 3.55 -2.09
C LEU A 81 12.71 2.31 -2.96
N SER A 82 12.17 2.32 -4.19
CA SER A 82 12.34 1.22 -5.16
C SER A 82 13.80 0.92 -5.45
N ARG A 83 14.61 1.95 -5.67
CA ARG A 83 16.06 1.78 -5.85
C ARG A 83 16.77 1.26 -4.60
N ARG A 84 16.37 1.72 -3.41
CA ARG A 84 16.99 1.32 -2.14
C ARG A 84 16.65 -0.12 -1.75
N THR A 85 15.43 -0.57 -2.02
CA THR A 85 14.96 -1.91 -1.63
C THR A 85 15.06 -2.94 -2.75
N GLY A 86 15.26 -2.50 -3.99
CA GLY A 86 15.21 -3.36 -5.18
C GLY A 86 13.81 -3.83 -5.56
N LEU A 87 12.76 -3.27 -4.94
CA LEU A 87 11.37 -3.68 -5.13
C LEU A 87 10.68 -2.83 -6.19
N ASP A 88 9.74 -3.45 -6.91
CA ASP A 88 8.92 -2.71 -7.85
C ASP A 88 8.02 -1.68 -7.13
N PRO A 89 7.76 -0.51 -7.76
CA PRO A 89 6.88 0.51 -7.18
C PRO A 89 5.49 -0.02 -6.80
N SER A 90 4.94 -0.97 -7.55
CA SER A 90 3.65 -1.61 -7.26
C SER A 90 3.69 -2.48 -5.99
N GLN A 91 4.79 -3.22 -5.79
CA GLN A 91 5.04 -4.03 -4.59
C GLN A 91 5.22 -3.13 -3.38
N LEU A 92 5.96 -2.03 -3.52
CA LEU A 92 6.13 -1.02 -2.47
C LEU A 92 4.81 -0.40 -2.04
N VAL A 93 3.94 -0.03 -2.98
CA VAL A 93 2.60 0.48 -2.64
C VAL A 93 1.80 -0.56 -1.85
N CYS A 94 1.87 -1.83 -2.24
CA CYS A 94 1.20 -2.90 -1.52
C CYS A 94 1.75 -3.07 -0.09
N ALA A 95 3.08 -3.06 0.06
CA ALA A 95 3.77 -3.18 1.35
C ALA A 95 3.50 -1.99 2.29
N LEU A 96 3.58 -0.76 1.78
CA LEU A 96 3.33 0.47 2.54
C LEU A 96 1.88 0.60 3.01
N LEU A 97 0.95 -0.05 2.30
CA LEU A 97 -0.48 -0.04 2.64
C LEU A 97 -0.94 -1.31 3.35
N ALA A 98 -0.03 -2.27 3.57
CA ALA A 98 -0.34 -3.48 4.31
C ALA A 98 -0.71 -3.11 5.76
N PRO A 99 -1.75 -3.74 6.32
CA PRO A 99 -2.04 -3.55 7.73
C PRO A 99 -0.84 -4.03 8.58
N PRO A 100 -0.59 -3.41 9.74
CA PRO A 100 0.53 -3.79 10.60
C PRO A 100 0.52 -5.27 11.00
N ASP A 101 -0.67 -5.87 11.10
CA ASP A 101 -0.87 -7.31 11.37
C ASP A 101 -0.45 -8.25 10.24
N ALA A 102 -0.35 -7.79 8.99
CA ALA A 102 0.11 -8.64 7.88
C ALA A 102 1.61 -8.98 7.99
N ALA A 103 2.36 -8.23 8.80
CA ALA A 103 3.75 -8.57 9.15
C ALA A 103 3.85 -9.60 10.28
N ALA A 104 2.74 -9.94 10.96
CA ALA A 104 2.73 -10.77 12.16
C ALA A 104 2.24 -12.21 11.95
N THR A 105 1.83 -12.62 10.74
CA THR A 105 1.51 -14.04 10.47
C THR A 105 2.79 -14.86 10.22
N LEU A 106 3.70 -14.85 11.18
CA LEU A 106 4.39 -16.09 11.53
C LEU A 106 3.34 -16.92 12.28
N PRO A 107 3.29 -18.26 12.14
CA PRO A 107 2.58 -19.04 13.13
C PRO A 107 3.27 -18.74 14.46
N SER A 108 2.64 -17.90 15.29
CA SER A 108 2.90 -17.95 16.71
C SER A 108 2.55 -19.39 17.09
N ASN A 109 3.56 -20.24 17.25
CA ASN A 109 3.47 -21.35 18.18
C ASN A 109 3.07 -20.72 19.49
N HIS A 110 1.76 -20.64 19.71
CA HIS A 110 1.18 -20.46 21.01
C HIS A 110 1.52 -21.75 21.74
N SER A 111 2.72 -21.77 22.32
CA SER A 111 3.01 -22.67 23.43
C SER A 111 2.07 -22.24 24.53
N ASP A 112 0.92 -22.91 24.55
CA ASP A 112 0.02 -23.02 25.68
C ASP A 112 0.86 -23.34 26.93
N PRO A 113 0.94 -22.47 27.94
CA PRO A 113 1.45 -22.89 29.22
C PRO A 113 0.29 -23.57 29.93
N GLY A 114 0.25 -24.90 29.83
CA GLY A 114 -0.67 -25.71 30.60
C GLY A 114 -0.59 -25.37 32.08
N SER A 115 -1.75 -25.21 32.70
CA SER A 115 -1.96 -25.27 34.15
C SER A 115 -3.36 -25.82 34.41
#